data_AF-A0A5P0ZLZ1-F1
#
_entry.id   AF-A0A5P0ZLZ1-F1
#
_cell.length_a   1.000
_cell.length_b   1.000
_cell.length_c   1.000
_cell.angle_alpha   90.00
_cell.angle_beta   90.00
_cell.angle_gamma   90.00
#
_symmetry.space_group_name_H-M   'P 1'
#
loop_
_entity.id
_entity.type
_entity.pdbx_description
1 polymer ?
#
loop_
_entity_poly.entity_id
_entity_poly.type
_entity_poly.pdbx_seq_one_letter_code
_entity_poly.pdbx_strand_id
1 'polypeptide(L)'
;MKNHTKIILTFSFLLLLSGCGQHQKTSHSKPATTRTHQQKKKTKTLEFTKGVPKDFQAVYHQYTPQANTVSDEMSEVKFTKTKLSMKDLVENVERESLDDIYYYQLTDNSYILYDDISFKKVKILANKDIAVFRSRSKYQDAVDNTDKEIYHPGPVPKDLRLLPKNLDNKFYVSDNNPARYLSFNCPPENSYLAIVQMDGEEKYPIIYKDIMVKNGKYVLNQYNLNQSKEILGQLVLLRLSKTKLQDANTGETYSLFQNKNSTPKETAIDKLGITIKPKIYHVPEKHQTKEQKTYDFADDQDDDYYDTYDDFGLNEGDD
;
A
#
# COMPACT_ATOMS: atom_id res chain seq x y z
N MET A 1 5.81 -29.96 49.90
CA MET A 1 5.68 -29.36 51.25
C MET A 1 4.57 -28.33 51.16
N LYS A 2 3.33 -28.69 51.49
CA LYS A 2 2.69 -28.62 52.83
C LYS A 2 2.66 -27.21 53.43
N ASN A 3 1.42 -26.76 53.60
CA ASN A 3 0.85 -25.90 54.64
C ASN A 3 0.76 -24.41 54.31
N HIS A 4 -0.32 -23.69 54.63
CA HIS A 4 -1.73 -23.97 54.97
C HIS A 4 -2.33 -22.61 55.36
N THR A 5 -3.67 -22.57 55.43
CA THR A 5 -4.51 -21.67 56.27
C THR A 5 -5.09 -20.47 55.49
N LYS A 6 -6.32 -20.53 54.96
CA LYS A 6 -7.69 -20.53 55.59
C LYS A 6 -8.04 -19.16 56.19
N ILE A 7 -9.27 -18.62 56.24
CA ILE A 7 -10.68 -18.92 55.84
C ILE A 7 -11.46 -17.60 56.15
N ILE A 8 -12.66 -17.44 55.56
CA ILE A 8 -13.94 -16.83 56.05
C ILE A 8 -14.58 -16.25 54.78
N LEU A 9 -15.62 -16.79 54.11
CA LEU A 9 -16.86 -17.50 54.45
C LEU A 9 -17.92 -16.63 55.12
N THR A 10 -18.88 -16.15 54.31
CA THR A 10 -20.26 -15.98 54.76
C THR A 10 -21.22 -16.30 53.63
N PHE A 11 -21.87 -17.45 53.78
CA PHE A 11 -23.15 -17.83 53.21
C PHE A 11 -24.25 -16.94 53.80
N SER A 12 -25.28 -16.61 53.02
CA SER A 12 -26.68 -16.93 53.40
C SER A 12 -27.64 -16.74 52.24
N PHE A 13 -28.46 -17.76 52.12
CA PHE A 13 -29.47 -18.10 51.14
C PHE A 13 -30.83 -17.77 51.76
N LEU A 14 -31.81 -17.25 51.00
CA LEU A 14 -33.23 -17.44 51.36
C LEU A 14 -34.13 -17.29 50.12
N LEU A 15 -34.51 -18.46 49.62
CA LEU A 15 -35.71 -18.77 48.83
C LEU A 15 -36.96 -18.70 49.70
N LEU A 16 -38.08 -18.22 49.14
CA LEU A 16 -39.48 -18.60 49.45
C LEU A 16 -40.31 -18.25 48.20
N LEU A 17 -40.62 -19.21 47.31
CA LEU A 17 -41.79 -20.09 47.26
C LEU A 17 -43.16 -19.38 47.15
N SER A 18 -43.68 -19.42 45.92
CA SER A 18 -45.03 -19.82 45.48
C SER A 18 -46.24 -19.65 46.41
N GLY A 19 -47.29 -19.01 45.87
CA GLY A 19 -48.67 -19.13 46.36
C GLY A 19 -49.69 -18.84 45.27
N CYS A 20 -50.28 -19.88 44.68
CA CYS A 20 -51.53 -19.82 43.93
C CYS A 20 -52.72 -19.66 44.88
N GLY A 21 -53.71 -18.85 44.50
CA GLY A 21 -55.01 -18.81 45.16
C GLY A 21 -56.00 -17.92 44.40
N GLN A 22 -56.87 -18.54 43.60
CA GLN A 22 -58.08 -17.91 43.05
C GLN A 22 -59.11 -17.71 44.15
N HIS A 23 -59.75 -16.54 44.20
CA HIS A 23 -61.18 -16.44 44.53
C HIS A 23 -61.82 -15.22 43.84
N GLN A 24 -62.94 -15.48 43.16
CA GLN A 24 -63.85 -14.52 42.54
C GLN A 24 -64.49 -13.58 43.58
N LYS A 25 -64.75 -12.33 43.18
CA LYS A 25 -66.03 -11.66 43.44
C LYS A 25 -66.32 -10.61 42.37
N THR A 26 -67.50 -10.75 41.78
CA THR A 26 -68.17 -9.93 40.77
C THR A 26 -68.50 -8.51 41.25
N SER A 27 -68.39 -7.51 40.39
CA SER A 27 -69.37 -6.42 40.26
C SER A 27 -69.12 -5.59 39.00
N HIS A 28 -70.19 -5.21 38.31
CA HIS A 28 -70.24 -4.58 37.00
C HIS A 28 -69.78 -3.12 36.98
N SER A 29 -68.97 -2.74 35.98
CA SER A 29 -68.93 -1.36 35.47
C SER A 29 -68.48 -1.30 34.01
N LYS A 30 -69.43 -0.91 33.13
CA LYS A 30 -69.39 -0.29 31.78
C LYS A 30 -68.27 -0.67 30.78
N PRO A 31 -68.60 -0.79 29.47
CA PRO A 31 -67.61 -1.04 28.44
C PRO A 31 -66.68 0.18 28.33
N ALA A 32 -65.42 0.01 28.74
CA ALA A 32 -64.37 0.95 28.42
C ALA A 32 -64.09 0.84 26.92
N THR A 33 -64.50 1.85 26.17
CA THR A 33 -64.11 2.08 24.78
C THR A 33 -62.60 1.92 24.68
N THR A 34 -62.14 0.90 23.95
CA THR A 34 -60.73 0.71 23.62
C THR A 34 -60.28 1.90 22.77
N ARG A 35 -59.84 2.98 23.42
CA ARG A 35 -58.96 3.96 22.78
C ARG A 35 -57.65 3.24 22.54
N THR A 36 -57.55 2.58 21.39
CA THR A 36 -56.25 2.35 20.76
C THR A 36 -55.61 3.71 20.57
N HIS A 37 -54.83 4.13 21.56
CA HIS A 37 -53.76 5.09 21.34
C HIS A 37 -52.82 4.42 20.34
N GLN A 38 -53.10 4.60 19.05
CA GLN A 38 -52.04 4.59 18.05
C GLN A 38 -51.12 5.74 18.46
N GLN A 39 -50.14 5.42 19.30
CA GLN A 39 -48.93 6.21 19.38
C GLN A 39 -48.41 6.23 17.95
N LYS A 40 -48.70 7.33 17.22
CA LYS A 40 -47.97 7.66 16.00
C LYS A 40 -46.50 7.61 16.42
N LYS A 41 -45.79 6.54 16.03
CA LYS A 41 -44.33 6.54 16.02
C LYS A 41 -43.97 7.77 15.21
N LYS A 42 -43.59 8.85 15.87
CA LYS A 42 -42.92 9.97 15.21
C LYS A 42 -41.66 9.36 14.64
N THR A 43 -41.68 9.01 13.36
CA THR A 43 -40.46 8.69 12.61
C THR A 43 -39.60 9.94 12.73
N LYS A 44 -38.58 9.90 13.58
CA LYS A 44 -37.55 10.94 13.60
C LYS A 44 -36.79 10.79 12.29
N THR A 45 -37.03 11.69 11.36
CA THR A 45 -36.20 11.81 10.17
C THR A 45 -34.83 12.31 10.64
N LEU A 46 -33.77 11.58 10.32
CA LEU A 46 -32.40 12.04 10.53
C LEU A 46 -32.08 13.07 9.46
N GLU A 47 -31.81 14.30 9.86
CA GLU A 47 -31.42 15.38 8.94
C GLU A 47 -29.90 15.47 8.87
N PHE A 48 -29.35 15.17 7.70
CA PHE A 48 -27.93 15.32 7.43
C PHE A 48 -27.63 16.73 6.90
N THR A 49 -26.54 17.32 7.38
CA THR A 49 -26.07 18.64 6.95
C THR A 49 -25.04 18.47 5.85
N LYS A 50 -25.13 19.26 4.77
CA LYS A 50 -24.18 19.18 3.67
C LYS A 50 -22.77 19.60 4.10
N GLY A 51 -21.78 18.82 3.69
CA GLY A 51 -20.35 19.04 3.89
C GLY A 51 -19.75 18.22 5.04
N VAL A 52 -18.59 18.67 5.50
CA VAL A 52 -17.87 18.14 6.66
C VAL A 52 -17.74 19.26 7.70
N PRO A 53 -17.92 19.01 9.01
CA PRO A 53 -17.70 20.01 10.06
C PRO A 53 -16.27 20.59 10.02
N LYS A 54 -16.16 21.91 10.13
CA LYS A 54 -14.87 22.63 10.05
C LYS A 54 -13.85 22.15 11.09
N ASP A 55 -14.32 21.74 12.26
CA ASP A 55 -13.49 21.41 13.42
C ASP A 55 -12.52 20.25 13.19
N PHE A 56 -12.76 19.42 12.17
CA PHE A 56 -11.86 18.34 11.82
C PHE A 56 -11.45 18.31 10.34
N GLN A 57 -11.75 19.37 9.58
CA GLN A 57 -11.21 19.53 8.22
C GLN A 57 -9.69 19.75 8.29
N ALA A 58 -8.93 18.70 8.07
CA ALA A 58 -7.48 18.70 8.07
C ALA A 58 -6.93 17.45 7.38
N VAL A 59 -5.61 17.34 7.36
CA VAL A 59 -4.89 16.12 6.99
C VAL A 59 -4.38 15.48 8.28
N TYR A 60 -4.65 14.18 8.42
CA TYR A 60 -4.18 13.36 9.53
C TYR A 60 -3.43 12.16 8.98
N HIS A 61 -2.53 11.61 9.79
CA HIS A 61 -1.70 10.49 9.37
C HIS A 61 -1.67 9.40 10.42
N GLN A 62 -1.50 8.18 9.93
CA GLN A 62 -1.27 7.00 10.74
C GLN A 62 0.06 6.38 10.33
N TYR A 63 0.76 5.84 11.31
CA TYR A 63 1.93 5.01 11.11
C TYR A 63 1.83 3.80 12.03
N THR A 64 1.85 2.61 11.45
CA THR A 64 1.77 1.34 12.19
C THR A 64 2.99 0.50 11.82
N PRO A 65 3.94 0.30 12.76
CA PRO A 65 5.02 -0.65 12.55
C PRO A 65 4.47 -2.05 12.31
N GLN A 66 4.93 -2.72 11.26
CA GLN A 66 4.48 -4.06 10.93
C GLN A 66 5.51 -5.11 11.34
N ALA A 67 5.03 -6.21 11.93
CA ALA A 67 5.84 -7.39 12.13
C ALA A 67 5.95 -8.16 10.79
N ASN A 68 7.11 -8.77 10.50
CA ASN A 68 7.36 -9.71 9.38
C ASN A 68 7.72 -9.10 8.02
N THR A 69 7.39 -9.75 6.90
CA THR A 69 7.91 -9.50 5.53
C THR A 69 7.17 -8.40 4.75
N VAL A 70 6.50 -7.48 5.45
CA VAL A 70 5.77 -6.37 4.84
C VAL A 70 6.36 -5.04 5.29
N SER A 71 6.15 -3.99 4.48
CA SER A 71 6.46 -2.61 4.87
C SER A 71 5.61 -2.21 6.08
N ASP A 72 6.12 -1.26 6.86
CA ASP A 72 5.28 -0.58 7.85
C ASP A 72 4.12 0.12 7.14
N GLU A 73 2.96 0.16 7.76
CA GLU A 73 1.82 0.85 7.19
C GLU A 73 1.94 2.35 7.46
N MET A 74 1.75 3.14 6.40
CA MET A 74 1.71 4.59 6.51
C MET A 74 0.58 5.11 5.65
N SER A 75 -0.22 5.97 6.25
CA SER A 75 -1.59 6.18 5.80
C SER A 75 -1.99 7.63 6.06
N GLU A 76 -2.70 8.24 5.12
CA GLU A 76 -3.20 9.62 5.21
C GLU A 76 -4.72 9.60 5.11
N VAL A 77 -5.39 10.37 5.96
CA VAL A 77 -6.79 10.73 5.77
C VAL A 77 -6.90 12.25 5.68
N LYS A 78 -7.56 12.71 4.63
CA LYS A 78 -7.78 14.13 4.37
C LYS A 78 -9.27 14.42 4.35
N PHE A 79 -9.69 15.32 5.23
CA PHE A 79 -11.04 15.86 5.28
C PHE A 79 -11.04 17.27 4.70
N THR A 80 -11.84 17.49 3.67
CA THR A 80 -12.10 18.81 3.09
C THR A 80 -13.56 19.20 3.34
N LYS A 81 -14.00 20.34 2.80
CA LYS A 81 -15.38 20.80 2.97
C LYS A 81 -16.43 19.78 2.51
N THR A 82 -16.13 18.97 1.50
CA THR A 82 -17.10 18.07 0.85
C THR A 82 -16.58 16.66 0.62
N LYS A 83 -15.30 16.39 0.89
CA LYS A 83 -14.66 15.12 0.56
C LYS A 83 -13.83 14.58 1.72
N LEU A 84 -13.82 13.27 1.84
CA LEU A 84 -12.88 12.46 2.62
C LEU A 84 -12.08 11.63 1.63
N SER A 85 -10.76 11.66 1.73
CA SER A 85 -9.88 10.75 0.98
C SER A 85 -8.91 10.05 1.92
N MET A 86 -8.80 8.73 1.77
CA MET A 86 -7.85 7.89 2.50
C MET A 86 -6.84 7.32 1.52
N LYS A 87 -5.56 7.47 1.82
CA LYS A 87 -4.46 7.08 0.95
C LYS A 87 -3.48 6.17 1.69
N ASP A 88 -3.09 5.08 1.05
CA ASP A 88 -1.87 4.36 1.43
C ASP A 88 -0.68 5.18 0.93
N LEU A 89 0.14 5.68 1.85
CA LEU A 89 1.27 6.48 1.47
C LEU A 89 2.41 5.63 0.92
N VAL A 90 2.65 4.42 1.44
CA VAL A 90 3.73 3.51 1.04
C VAL A 90 3.59 3.09 -0.43
N GLU A 91 2.39 2.64 -0.79
CA GLU A 91 2.05 2.25 -2.16
C GLU A 91 1.67 3.45 -3.02
N ASN A 92 1.35 4.58 -2.37
CA ASN A 92 0.84 5.80 -3.02
C ASN A 92 -0.46 5.54 -3.80
N VAL A 93 -1.37 4.75 -3.22
CA VAL A 93 -2.66 4.39 -3.81
C VAL A 93 -3.80 4.95 -2.94
N GLU A 94 -4.83 5.49 -3.57
CA GLU A 94 -6.07 5.87 -2.85
C GLU A 94 -6.80 4.59 -2.43
N ARG A 95 -7.03 4.43 -1.12
CA ARG A 95 -7.73 3.27 -0.54
C ARG A 95 -9.24 3.48 -0.53
N GLU A 96 -9.67 4.73 -0.30
CA GLU A 96 -11.07 5.09 -0.21
C GLU A 96 -11.27 6.58 -0.48
N SER A 97 -12.36 6.93 -1.15
CA SER A 97 -12.84 8.30 -1.31
C SER A 97 -14.34 8.34 -1.06
N LEU A 98 -14.78 9.37 -0.33
CA LEU A 98 -16.19 9.75 -0.20
C LEU A 98 -16.29 11.20 -0.69
N ASP A 99 -17.16 11.44 -1.68
CA ASP A 99 -17.38 12.74 -2.29
C ASP A 99 -18.79 13.25 -1.96
N ASP A 100 -19.04 14.55 -2.14
CA ASP A 100 -20.32 15.20 -1.82
C ASP A 100 -20.91 14.86 -0.44
N ILE A 101 -20.03 14.77 0.56
CA ILE A 101 -20.37 14.29 1.90
C ILE A 101 -21.44 15.15 2.56
N TYR A 102 -22.36 14.49 3.26
CA TYR A 102 -23.22 15.05 4.28
C TYR A 102 -22.86 14.45 5.65
N TYR A 103 -23.13 15.17 6.74
CA TYR A 103 -22.83 14.71 8.09
C TYR A 103 -24.04 14.79 9.02
N TYR A 104 -24.05 13.90 10.02
CA TYR A 104 -24.94 13.93 11.17
C TYR A 104 -24.11 13.84 12.45
N GLN A 105 -24.35 14.72 13.42
CA GLN A 105 -23.65 14.68 14.71
C GLN A 105 -24.38 13.74 15.67
N LEU A 106 -23.67 12.72 16.17
CA LEU A 106 -24.19 11.76 17.16
C LEU A 106 -24.07 12.32 18.58
N THR A 107 -22.89 12.82 18.91
CA THR A 107 -22.52 13.41 20.21
C THR A 107 -21.51 14.51 19.99
N ASP A 108 -21.13 15.21 21.07
CA ASP A 108 -19.95 16.05 21.07
C ASP A 108 -18.76 15.22 20.57
N ASN A 109 -18.14 15.68 19.48
CA ASN A 109 -17.00 15.06 18.81
C ASN A 109 -17.24 13.75 18.04
N SER A 110 -18.47 13.30 17.82
CA SER A 110 -18.74 12.09 17.00
C SER A 110 -19.74 12.37 15.89
N TYR A 111 -19.40 11.96 14.68
CA TYR A 111 -20.14 12.24 13.46
C TYR A 111 -20.34 10.96 12.62
N ILE A 112 -21.43 10.91 11.87
CA ILE A 112 -21.62 10.01 10.75
C ILE A 112 -21.51 10.83 9.47
N LEU A 113 -20.62 10.44 8.57
CA LEU A 113 -20.50 10.95 7.22
C LEU A 113 -21.28 10.03 6.27
N TYR A 114 -21.87 10.61 5.22
CA TYR A 114 -22.71 9.94 4.25
C TYR A 114 -22.49 10.53 2.85
N ASP A 115 -22.32 9.70 1.83
CA ASP A 115 -22.01 10.07 0.43
C ASP A 115 -23.02 9.49 -0.57
N ASP A 116 -24.28 9.32 -0.16
CA ASP A 116 -25.34 8.63 -0.92
C ASP A 116 -25.19 7.11 -1.07
N ILE A 117 -24.01 6.55 -0.83
CA ILE A 117 -23.73 5.12 -0.97
C ILE A 117 -23.49 4.46 0.39
N SER A 118 -22.74 5.13 1.26
CA SER A 118 -22.20 4.53 2.47
C SER A 118 -22.22 5.49 3.65
N PHE A 119 -22.14 4.92 4.85
CA PHE A 119 -22.04 5.63 6.10
C PHE A 119 -20.69 5.34 6.75
N LYS A 120 -20.00 6.39 7.18
CA LYS A 120 -18.71 6.28 7.88
C LYS A 120 -18.74 7.07 9.18
N LYS A 121 -18.46 6.39 10.28
CA LYS A 121 -18.35 7.04 11.59
C LYS A 121 -16.97 7.65 11.77
N VAL A 122 -16.95 8.84 12.36
CA VAL A 122 -15.73 9.60 12.66
C VAL A 122 -15.85 10.17 14.07
N LYS A 123 -14.79 10.06 14.87
CA LYS A 123 -14.75 10.61 16.23
C LYS A 123 -13.47 11.38 16.48
N ILE A 124 -13.58 12.62 16.93
CA ILE A 124 -12.46 13.44 17.41
C ILE A 124 -12.19 13.05 18.87
N LEU A 125 -10.94 12.70 19.17
CA LEU A 125 -10.50 12.30 20.50
C LEU A 125 -10.02 13.51 21.32
N ALA A 126 -9.88 13.33 22.63
CA ALA A 126 -9.48 14.39 23.54
C ALA A 126 -8.10 15.00 23.20
N ASN A 127 -7.19 14.17 22.66
CA ASN A 127 -5.87 14.57 22.19
C ASN A 127 -5.86 15.13 20.76
N LYS A 128 -7.03 15.39 20.16
CA LYS A 128 -7.21 15.86 18.77
C LYS A 128 -6.87 14.83 17.68
N ASP A 129 -6.56 13.59 18.04
CA ASP A 129 -6.57 12.48 17.08
C ASP A 129 -7.97 12.26 16.54
N ILE A 130 -8.04 11.64 15.37
CA ILE A 130 -9.29 11.25 14.73
C ILE A 130 -9.37 9.73 14.62
N ALA A 131 -10.44 9.16 15.16
CA ALA A 131 -10.79 7.77 14.96
C ALA A 131 -11.71 7.68 13.73
N VAL A 132 -11.26 7.00 12.69
CA VAL A 132 -12.00 6.78 11.45
C VAL A 132 -12.43 5.32 11.43
N PHE A 133 -13.74 5.09 11.39
CA PHE A 133 -14.30 3.75 11.44
C PHE A 133 -14.51 3.21 10.03
N ARG A 134 -14.51 1.89 9.88
CA ARG A 134 -14.81 1.24 8.59
C ARG A 134 -16.20 1.63 8.08
N SER A 135 -16.31 1.84 6.77
CA SER A 135 -17.57 2.21 6.11
C SER A 135 -18.58 1.07 6.14
N ARG A 136 -19.87 1.42 6.22
CA ARG A 136 -21.00 0.49 6.25
C ARG A 136 -22.10 0.96 5.32
N SER A 137 -22.87 0.05 4.74
CA SER A 137 -24.00 0.39 3.86
C SER A 137 -25.25 0.83 4.62
N LYS A 138 -25.35 0.54 5.91
CA LYS A 138 -26.48 0.93 6.76
C LYS A 138 -26.04 1.89 7.84
N TYR A 139 -26.88 2.89 8.11
CA TYR A 139 -26.65 3.89 9.14
C TYR A 139 -26.40 3.26 10.52
N GLN A 140 -27.27 2.35 10.96
CA GLN A 140 -27.15 1.76 12.30
C GLN A 140 -25.86 0.95 12.45
N ASP A 141 -25.46 0.20 11.42
CA ASP A 141 -24.22 -0.55 11.42
C ASP A 141 -23.00 0.38 11.51
N ALA A 142 -23.04 1.57 10.90
CA ALA A 142 -21.98 2.58 11.05
C ALA A 142 -21.93 3.18 12.46
N VAL A 143 -23.10 3.42 13.08
CA VAL A 143 -23.21 3.92 14.45
C VAL A 143 -22.60 2.94 15.45
N ASP A 144 -22.94 1.65 15.30
CA ASP A 144 -22.51 0.57 16.20
C ASP A 144 -21.11 0.03 15.90
N ASN A 145 -20.48 0.50 14.81
CA ASN A 145 -19.17 0.05 14.41
C ASN A 145 -18.11 0.37 15.48
N THR A 146 -17.24 -0.61 15.73
CA THR A 146 -16.11 -0.52 16.65
C THR A 146 -14.75 -0.65 15.95
N ASP A 147 -14.75 -1.16 14.71
CA ASP A 147 -13.57 -1.32 13.86
C ASP A 147 -13.12 0.05 13.33
N LYS A 148 -11.94 0.50 13.77
CA LYS A 148 -11.43 1.85 13.55
C LYS A 148 -9.91 1.89 13.43
N GLU A 149 -9.45 2.86 12.67
CA GLU A 149 -8.07 3.30 12.61
C GLU A 149 -7.94 4.66 13.32
N ILE A 150 -6.79 4.90 13.96
CA ILE A 150 -6.50 6.16 14.66
C ILE A 150 -5.48 6.94 13.84
N TYR A 151 -5.78 8.22 13.59
CA TYR A 151 -4.92 9.13 12.85
C TYR A 151 -4.58 10.35 13.69
N HIS A 152 -3.34 10.80 13.55
CA HIS A 152 -2.76 11.91 14.29
C HIS A 152 -2.74 13.19 13.46
N PRO A 153 -3.04 14.36 14.06
CA PRO A 153 -2.98 15.63 13.35
C PRO A 153 -1.54 16.01 13.01
N GLY A 154 -1.39 16.71 11.89
CA GLY A 154 -0.09 17.24 11.47
C GLY A 154 0.73 16.27 10.62
N PRO A 155 1.89 16.73 10.13
CA PRO A 155 2.68 16.00 9.14
C PRO A 155 3.29 14.71 9.69
N VAL A 156 3.34 13.64 8.86
CA VAL A 156 4.26 12.51 9.14
C VAL A 156 5.70 13.05 9.26
N PRO A 157 6.50 12.59 10.24
CA PRO A 157 7.95 12.86 10.29
C PRO A 157 8.63 12.59 8.94
N LYS A 158 9.50 13.49 8.48
CA LYS A 158 10.10 13.42 7.13
C LYS A 158 10.85 12.11 6.88
N ASP A 159 11.49 11.62 7.93
CA ASP A 159 12.21 10.37 8.09
C ASP A 159 11.34 9.13 7.88
N LEU A 160 10.04 9.20 8.17
CA LEU A 160 9.10 8.09 7.92
C LEU A 160 8.47 8.13 6.52
N ARG A 161 8.63 9.23 5.76
CA ARG A 161 8.05 9.40 4.41
C ARG A 161 8.84 8.70 3.29
N LEU A 162 9.50 7.60 3.60
CA LEU A 162 10.18 6.80 2.59
C LEU A 162 9.16 5.96 1.85
N LEU A 163 9.33 5.88 0.52
CA LEU A 163 8.50 5.08 -0.37
C LEU A 163 9.45 4.24 -1.24
N PRO A 164 9.21 2.94 -1.47
CA PRO A 164 10.03 2.11 -2.35
C PRO A 164 10.20 2.74 -3.73
N LYS A 165 9.12 3.27 -4.31
CA LYS A 165 9.11 3.99 -5.59
C LYS A 165 10.03 5.21 -5.66
N ASN A 166 10.47 5.77 -4.52
CA ASN A 166 11.44 6.87 -4.52
C ASN A 166 12.81 6.41 -5.03
N LEU A 167 13.08 5.10 -5.05
CA LEU A 167 14.30 4.50 -5.58
C LEU A 167 14.15 4.07 -7.04
N ASP A 168 12.93 4.00 -7.56
CA ASP A 168 12.66 3.46 -8.89
C ASP A 168 13.46 4.17 -9.99
N ASN A 169 13.98 3.38 -10.94
CA ASN A 169 14.80 3.83 -12.07
C ASN A 169 16.03 4.66 -11.65
N LYS A 170 16.64 4.35 -10.49
CA LYS A 170 17.83 5.05 -10.00
C LYS A 170 19.01 4.12 -9.80
N PHE A 171 20.19 4.69 -9.99
CA PHE A 171 21.47 4.07 -9.70
C PHE A 171 22.16 4.82 -8.57
N TYR A 172 22.62 4.10 -7.56
CA TYR A 172 23.41 4.64 -6.46
C TYR A 172 24.79 4.00 -6.47
N VAL A 173 25.80 4.77 -6.84
CA VAL A 173 27.20 4.31 -6.96
C VAL A 173 27.86 4.35 -5.59
N SER A 174 28.61 3.32 -5.25
CA SER A 174 29.40 3.29 -4.03
C SER A 174 30.42 4.42 -4.02
N ASP A 175 30.44 5.19 -2.92
CA ASP A 175 31.44 6.25 -2.74
C ASP A 175 32.86 5.67 -2.57
N ASN A 176 32.98 4.40 -2.16
CA ASN A 176 34.25 3.71 -1.93
C ASN A 176 34.75 2.92 -3.14
N ASN A 177 33.87 2.56 -4.08
CA ASN A 177 34.24 1.79 -5.26
C ASN A 177 33.36 2.16 -6.47
N PRO A 178 33.88 2.94 -7.43
CA PRO A 178 33.10 3.37 -8.60
C PRO A 178 32.68 2.21 -9.51
N ALA A 179 33.29 1.03 -9.41
CA ALA A 179 32.88 -0.17 -10.12
C ALA A 179 31.58 -0.79 -9.60
N ARG A 180 31.16 -0.42 -8.38
CA ARG A 180 30.05 -1.04 -7.66
C ARG A 180 28.90 -0.07 -7.48
N TYR A 181 27.70 -0.48 -7.85
CA TYR A 181 26.52 0.36 -7.72
C TYR A 181 25.25 -0.47 -7.46
N LEU A 182 24.26 0.14 -6.82
CA LEU A 182 22.92 -0.39 -6.64
C LEU A 182 22.04 0.11 -7.78
N SER A 183 21.39 -0.79 -8.49
CA SER A 183 20.37 -0.50 -9.50
C SER A 183 19.00 -0.81 -8.90
N PHE A 184 18.09 0.15 -8.93
CA PHE A 184 16.76 0.01 -8.37
C PHE A 184 15.70 0.06 -9.47
N ASN A 185 14.93 -1.02 -9.58
CA ASN A 185 13.73 -1.12 -10.41
C ASN A 185 12.59 -1.67 -9.54
N CYS A 186 11.42 -1.04 -9.61
CA CYS A 186 10.24 -1.51 -8.90
C CYS A 186 9.61 -2.73 -9.59
N PRO A 187 8.88 -3.58 -8.83
CA PRO A 187 8.19 -4.73 -9.40
C PRO A 187 7.34 -4.39 -10.63
N PRO A 188 7.30 -5.27 -11.66
CA PRO A 188 7.77 -6.66 -11.62
C PRO A 188 9.28 -6.84 -11.85
N GLU A 189 10.03 -5.77 -12.08
CA GLU A 189 11.47 -5.82 -12.28
C GLU A 189 12.21 -5.97 -10.94
N ASN A 190 13.40 -6.57 -10.98
CA ASN A 190 14.23 -6.67 -9.78
C ASN A 190 15.22 -5.51 -9.70
N SER A 191 15.63 -5.23 -8.48
CA SER A 191 16.79 -4.38 -8.17
C SER A 191 18.03 -5.26 -8.01
N TYR A 192 19.23 -4.68 -8.19
CA TYR A 192 20.47 -5.44 -8.22
C TYR A 192 21.63 -4.73 -7.54
N LEU A 193 22.56 -5.50 -7.00
CA LEU A 193 23.93 -5.04 -6.82
C LEU A 193 24.71 -5.36 -8.09
N ALA A 194 25.20 -4.34 -8.78
CA ALA A 194 26.02 -4.48 -9.98
C ALA A 194 27.50 -4.19 -9.68
N ILE A 195 28.39 -4.98 -10.28
CA ILE A 195 29.85 -4.81 -10.18
C ILE A 195 30.44 -4.89 -11.59
N VAL A 196 31.02 -3.79 -12.06
CA VAL A 196 31.79 -3.72 -13.31
C VAL A 196 33.12 -4.42 -13.12
N GLN A 197 33.41 -5.38 -13.99
CA GLN A 197 34.64 -6.17 -13.98
C GLN A 197 35.73 -5.48 -14.82
N MET A 198 36.98 -5.91 -14.65
CA MET A 198 38.13 -5.36 -15.39
C MET A 198 38.11 -5.65 -16.90
N ASP A 199 37.27 -6.58 -17.35
CA ASP A 199 37.01 -6.84 -18.78
C ASP A 199 35.89 -5.95 -19.35
N GLY A 200 35.29 -5.09 -18.52
CA GLY A 200 34.18 -4.20 -18.89
C GLY A 200 32.79 -4.85 -18.78
N GLU A 201 32.69 -6.11 -18.39
CA GLU A 201 31.40 -6.78 -18.19
C GLU A 201 30.78 -6.46 -16.82
N GLU A 202 29.46 -6.60 -16.70
CA GLU A 202 28.75 -6.41 -15.44
C GLU A 202 28.40 -7.76 -14.81
N LYS A 203 28.68 -7.89 -13.52
CA LYS A 203 28.19 -9.01 -12.70
C LYS A 203 27.15 -8.52 -11.72
N TYR A 204 26.14 -9.35 -11.51
CA TYR A 204 24.99 -9.05 -10.65
C TYR A 204 24.91 -10.04 -9.48
N PRO A 205 25.88 -10.04 -8.53
CA PRO A 205 25.97 -11.08 -7.50
C PRO A 205 24.73 -11.21 -6.59
N ILE A 206 23.96 -10.13 -6.43
CA ILE A 206 22.77 -10.08 -5.56
C ILE A 206 21.59 -9.48 -6.32
N ILE A 207 20.44 -10.13 -6.20
CA ILE A 207 19.13 -9.61 -6.60
C ILE A 207 18.37 -9.17 -5.36
N TYR A 208 17.66 -8.05 -5.46
CA TYR A 208 16.68 -7.61 -4.48
C TYR A 208 15.30 -7.56 -5.15
N LYS A 209 14.41 -8.48 -4.74
CA LYS A 209 13.05 -8.57 -5.29
C LYS A 209 12.04 -7.68 -4.55
N ASP A 210 12.24 -7.52 -3.25
CA ASP A 210 11.32 -6.84 -2.36
C ASP A 210 12.04 -5.68 -1.70
N ILE A 211 11.60 -4.45 -1.97
CA ILE A 211 12.04 -3.24 -1.28
C ILE A 211 10.93 -2.81 -0.34
N MET A 212 11.17 -2.96 0.95
CA MET A 212 10.25 -2.54 2.00
C MET A 212 10.71 -1.24 2.65
N VAL A 213 9.77 -0.52 3.26
CA VAL A 213 10.08 0.59 4.15
C VAL A 213 9.76 0.18 5.58
N LYS A 214 10.75 0.28 6.46
CA LYS A 214 10.64 -0.04 7.89
C LYS A 214 11.34 0.98 8.76
N ASN A 215 10.61 1.58 9.70
CA ASN A 215 11.09 2.57 10.67
C ASN A 215 11.96 3.65 10.00
N GLY A 216 11.50 4.17 8.86
CA GLY A 216 12.23 5.18 8.09
C GLY A 216 13.51 4.68 7.40
N LYS A 217 13.59 3.38 7.10
CA LYS A 217 14.71 2.74 6.39
C LYS A 217 14.20 1.93 5.21
N TYR A 218 15.01 1.79 4.17
CA TYR A 218 14.76 0.80 3.14
C TYR A 218 15.32 -0.55 3.58
N VAL A 219 14.54 -1.60 3.47
CA VAL A 219 14.97 -2.98 3.77
C VAL A 219 14.80 -3.80 2.51
N LEU A 220 15.91 -4.35 2.01
CA LEU A 220 15.96 -5.11 0.78
C LEU A 220 16.36 -6.55 1.09
N ASN A 221 15.48 -7.50 0.76
CA ASN A 221 15.78 -8.92 0.90
C ASN A 221 16.75 -9.34 -0.22
N GLN A 222 17.83 -10.00 0.18
CA GLN A 222 18.88 -10.45 -0.74
C GLN A 222 18.59 -11.86 -1.22
N TYR A 223 18.66 -12.06 -2.54
CA TYR A 223 18.53 -13.35 -3.19
C TYR A 223 19.73 -13.59 -4.11
N ASN A 224 20.10 -14.85 -4.30
CA ASN A 224 21.01 -15.22 -5.37
C ASN A 224 20.27 -15.19 -6.73
N LEU A 225 20.94 -14.78 -7.80
CA LEU A 225 20.46 -14.98 -9.18
C LEU A 225 19.96 -16.41 -9.43
N ASN A 226 20.72 -17.39 -8.93
CA ASN A 226 20.46 -18.81 -9.19
C ASN A 226 19.45 -19.44 -8.22
N GLN A 227 19.13 -18.76 -7.11
CA GLN A 227 18.25 -19.27 -6.05
C GLN A 227 17.36 -18.14 -5.55
N SER A 228 16.25 -17.96 -6.26
CA SER A 228 15.39 -16.80 -6.12
C SER A 228 14.24 -17.00 -5.11
N LYS A 229 14.26 -18.11 -4.36
CA LYS A 229 13.22 -18.50 -3.39
C LYS A 229 13.65 -18.38 -1.93
N GLU A 230 14.96 -18.27 -1.65
CA GLU A 230 15.48 -18.20 -0.29
C GLU A 230 16.15 -16.85 -0.04
N ILE A 231 15.79 -16.22 1.09
CA ILE A 231 16.39 -14.95 1.53
C ILE A 231 17.76 -15.27 2.13
N LEU A 232 18.83 -14.79 1.49
CA LEU A 232 20.21 -14.96 1.96
C LEU A 232 20.58 -13.97 3.06
N GLY A 233 19.89 -12.84 3.13
CA GLY A 233 20.19 -11.76 4.05
C GLY A 233 19.38 -10.51 3.72
N GLN A 234 19.73 -9.41 4.37
CA GLN A 234 19.08 -8.11 4.17
C GLN A 234 20.10 -7.01 4.01
N LEU A 235 19.90 -6.16 3.00
CA LEU A 235 20.54 -4.85 2.93
C LEU A 235 19.59 -3.81 3.54
N VAL A 236 20.08 -3.05 4.52
CA VAL A 236 19.30 -1.99 5.18
C VAL A 236 19.92 -0.65 4.81
N LEU A 237 19.17 0.20 4.12
CA LEU A 237 19.65 1.51 3.68
C LEU A 237 18.97 2.63 4.45
N LEU A 238 19.79 3.49 5.06
CA LEU A 238 19.40 4.77 5.63
C LEU A 238 19.43 5.82 4.53
N ARG A 239 18.41 6.68 4.48
CA ARG A 239 18.43 7.85 3.60
C ARG A 239 19.10 9.03 4.31
N LEU A 240 20.31 9.38 3.88
CA LEU A 240 21.02 10.56 4.39
C LEU A 240 20.53 11.85 3.73
N SER A 241 20.18 11.79 2.43
CA SER A 241 19.65 12.95 1.70
C SER A 241 18.80 12.53 0.50
N LYS A 242 18.39 13.48 -0.35
CA LYS A 242 17.71 13.15 -1.62
C LYS A 242 18.59 12.37 -2.59
N THR A 243 19.90 12.46 -2.44
CA THR A 243 20.90 11.92 -3.39
C THR A 243 21.91 11.00 -2.71
N LYS A 244 21.71 10.65 -1.44
CA LYS A 244 22.68 9.86 -0.68
C LYS A 244 22.00 8.82 0.21
N LEU A 245 22.48 7.59 0.13
CA LEU A 245 22.10 6.45 0.96
C LEU A 245 23.30 5.96 1.76
N GLN A 246 23.04 5.24 2.84
CA GLN A 246 24.05 4.57 3.64
C GLN A 246 23.58 3.18 4.03
N ASP A 247 24.42 2.16 3.84
CA ASP A 247 24.21 0.85 4.42
C ASP A 247 24.34 0.94 5.95
N ALA A 248 23.26 0.61 6.65
CA ALA A 248 23.19 0.67 8.10
C ALA A 248 24.14 -0.31 8.80
N ASN A 249 24.51 -1.41 8.14
CA ASN A 249 25.35 -2.46 8.71
C ASN A 249 26.84 -2.19 8.49
N THR A 250 27.22 -1.76 7.29
CA THR A 250 28.63 -1.55 6.92
C THR A 250 29.08 -0.10 7.04
N GLY A 251 28.15 0.85 7.09
CA GLY A 251 28.42 2.29 7.06
C GLY A 251 28.78 2.82 5.68
N GLU A 252 28.86 1.96 4.66
CA GLU A 252 29.15 2.34 3.28
C GLU A 252 28.11 3.31 2.73
N THR A 253 28.56 4.38 2.09
CA THR A 253 27.68 5.37 1.48
C THR A 253 27.62 5.23 -0.02
N TYR A 254 26.45 5.53 -0.57
CA TYR A 254 26.18 5.50 -2.00
C TYR A 254 25.59 6.84 -2.46
N SER A 255 26.10 7.36 -3.56
CA SER A 255 25.65 8.60 -4.17
C SER A 255 24.81 8.33 -5.41
N LEU A 256 23.70 9.04 -5.53
CA LEU A 256 22.83 8.99 -6.70
C LEU A 256 23.65 9.38 -7.93
N PHE A 257 23.64 8.50 -8.93
CA PHE A 257 24.24 8.75 -10.21
C PHE A 257 23.38 9.76 -10.99
N GLN A 258 23.99 10.85 -11.45
CA GLN A 258 23.27 11.98 -12.08
C GLN A 258 23.67 12.23 -13.54
N ASN A 259 24.66 11.50 -14.08
CA ASN A 259 25.10 11.73 -15.44
C ASN A 259 24.03 11.24 -16.42
N LYS A 260 23.55 12.14 -17.28
CA LYS A 260 22.52 11.84 -18.29
C LYS A 260 23.09 11.28 -19.59
N ASN A 261 24.38 11.50 -19.83
CA ASN A 261 25.05 11.17 -21.09
C ASN A 261 25.88 9.89 -20.99
N SER A 262 25.84 9.21 -19.83
CA SER A 262 26.62 8.00 -19.60
C SER A 262 25.91 7.13 -18.56
N THR A 263 26.13 5.82 -18.60
CA THR A 263 25.68 4.87 -17.58
C THR A 263 26.69 4.78 -16.42
N PRO A 264 26.28 4.27 -15.24
CA PRO A 264 27.24 3.94 -14.17
C PRO A 264 28.38 3.03 -14.66
N LYS A 265 28.06 2.09 -15.55
CA LYS A 265 29.02 1.18 -16.19
C LYS A 265 30.10 1.92 -16.96
N GLU A 266 29.70 2.75 -17.92
CA GLU A 266 30.63 3.53 -18.75
C GLU A 266 31.48 4.48 -17.90
N THR A 267 30.86 5.14 -16.92
CA THR A 267 31.59 6.01 -15.99
C THR A 267 32.60 5.22 -15.15
N ALA A 268 32.29 3.98 -14.75
CA ALA A 268 33.22 3.12 -14.06
C ALA A 268 34.37 2.68 -14.97
N ILE A 269 34.09 2.29 -16.21
CA ILE A 269 35.09 1.90 -17.22
C ILE A 269 36.10 3.03 -17.45
N ASP A 270 35.60 4.25 -17.66
CA ASP A 270 36.42 5.45 -17.83
C ASP A 270 37.26 5.74 -16.58
N LYS A 271 36.64 5.82 -15.40
CA LYS A 271 37.33 6.12 -14.13
C LYS A 271 38.40 5.08 -13.75
N LEU A 272 38.21 3.83 -14.14
CA LEU A 272 39.13 2.73 -13.83
C LEU A 272 40.15 2.49 -14.95
N GLY A 273 40.07 3.22 -16.07
CA GLY A 273 40.96 3.03 -17.22
C GLY A 273 40.81 1.64 -17.86
N ILE A 274 39.62 1.06 -17.83
CA ILE A 274 39.36 -0.28 -18.37
C ILE A 274 39.40 -0.22 -19.89
N THR A 275 40.32 -0.97 -20.49
CA THR A 275 40.39 -1.11 -21.95
C THR A 275 39.51 -2.28 -22.39
N ILE A 276 38.36 -1.96 -22.99
CA ILE A 276 37.46 -2.98 -23.53
C ILE A 276 38.06 -3.52 -24.83
N LYS A 277 38.44 -4.80 -24.85
CA LYS A 277 38.83 -5.47 -26.10
C LYS A 277 37.56 -5.76 -26.91
N PRO A 278 37.52 -5.46 -28.22
CA PRO A 278 36.37 -5.81 -29.04
C PRO A 278 36.14 -7.32 -28.98
N LYS A 279 34.88 -7.74 -28.77
CA LYS A 279 34.50 -9.15 -28.82
C LYS A 279 34.75 -9.65 -30.25
N ILE A 280 35.76 -10.49 -30.42
CA ILE A 280 35.99 -11.20 -31.68
C ILE A 280 34.94 -12.30 -31.75
N TYR A 281 33.90 -12.09 -32.55
CA TYR A 281 32.96 -13.15 -32.89
C TYR A 281 33.64 -14.09 -33.88
N HIS A 282 33.94 -15.31 -33.45
CA HIS A 282 34.24 -16.38 -34.40
C HIS A 282 32.92 -16.81 -35.02
N VAL A 283 32.72 -16.39 -36.28
CA VAL A 283 31.72 -17.03 -37.14
C VAL A 283 32.18 -18.48 -37.26
N PRO A 284 31.39 -19.47 -36.80
CA PRO A 284 31.74 -20.86 -37.03
C PRO A 284 31.86 -21.06 -38.53
N GLU A 285 33.02 -21.53 -38.99
CA GLU A 285 33.21 -21.95 -40.38
C GLU A 285 32.11 -22.98 -40.67
N LYS A 286 31.12 -22.57 -41.47
CA LYS A 286 30.12 -23.50 -41.98
C LYS A 286 30.90 -24.63 -42.66
N HIS A 287 30.70 -25.86 -42.18
CA HIS A 287 31.12 -27.06 -42.87
C HIS A 287 30.75 -26.94 -44.35
N GLN A 288 31.75 -26.72 -45.20
CA GLN A 288 31.63 -26.92 -46.64
C GLN A 288 31.36 -28.39 -46.87
N THR A 289 30.09 -28.76 -47.03
CA THR A 289 29.67 -29.90 -47.85
C THR A 289 28.17 -29.79 -48.08
N LYS A 290 27.77 -29.21 -49.20
CA LYS A 290 26.81 -29.80 -50.15
C LYS A 290 26.66 -28.90 -51.37
N GLU A 291 26.63 -29.55 -52.52
CA GLU A 291 26.63 -29.04 -53.88
C GLU A 291 25.70 -27.83 -54.08
N GLN A 292 26.23 -26.79 -54.72
CA GLN A 292 25.43 -25.75 -55.34
C GLN A 292 24.61 -26.38 -56.47
N LYS A 293 23.29 -26.48 -56.29
CA LYS A 293 22.38 -26.47 -57.43
C LYS A 293 22.25 -25.04 -57.90
N THR A 294 22.81 -24.75 -59.06
CA THR A 294 22.49 -23.55 -59.85
C THR A 294 21.02 -23.64 -60.27
N TYR A 295 20.21 -22.69 -59.83
CA TYR A 295 18.90 -22.43 -60.42
C TYR A 295 19.13 -21.53 -61.63
N ASP A 296 18.88 -22.06 -62.82
CA ASP A 296 18.72 -21.28 -64.04
C ASP A 296 17.45 -20.44 -63.89
N PHE A 297 17.62 -19.11 -63.80
CA PHE A 297 16.52 -18.18 -64.02
C PHE A 297 16.34 -18.02 -65.52
N ALA A 298 15.52 -18.90 -66.11
CA ALA A 298 14.97 -18.69 -67.44
C ALA A 298 13.51 -18.23 -67.27
N ASP A 299 13.27 -16.99 -67.72
CA ASP A 299 11.98 -16.34 -68.02
C ASP A 299 10.73 -17.23 -67.94
N ASP A 300 9.94 -17.04 -66.90
CA ASP A 300 8.48 -17.07 -66.98
C ASP A 300 7.91 -15.82 -66.29
N GLN A 301 7.31 -14.98 -67.13
CA GLN A 301 6.43 -13.89 -66.74
C GLN A 301 5.34 -14.46 -65.83
N ASP A 302 5.18 -13.90 -64.63
CA ASP A 302 3.88 -13.56 -64.03
C ASP A 302 4.14 -12.67 -62.80
N ASP A 303 3.74 -11.40 -62.96
CA ASP A 303 3.79 -10.32 -61.97
C ASP A 303 2.59 -10.44 -61.00
N ASP A 304 2.75 -11.06 -59.84
CA ASP A 304 1.92 -10.81 -58.64
C ASP A 304 2.51 -11.37 -57.34
N TYR A 305 3.42 -10.64 -56.71
CA TYR A 305 3.66 -10.82 -55.27
C TYR A 305 3.85 -9.50 -54.52
N TYR A 306 2.89 -8.60 -54.72
CA TYR A 306 2.59 -7.56 -53.74
C TYR A 306 1.27 -7.92 -53.07
N ASP A 307 1.32 -8.23 -51.77
CA ASP A 307 0.28 -7.75 -50.85
C ASP A 307 0.66 -7.91 -49.37
N THR A 308 0.53 -6.78 -48.66
CA THR A 308 0.24 -6.58 -47.22
C THR A 308 1.41 -6.65 -46.21
N TYR A 309 1.81 -5.50 -45.64
CA TYR A 309 1.20 -4.92 -44.42
C TYR A 309 1.79 -3.52 -44.09
N ASP A 310 1.11 -2.50 -44.60
CA ASP A 310 0.95 -1.13 -44.09
C ASP A 310 -0.59 -0.95 -44.28
N ASP A 311 -1.47 -0.61 -43.34
CA ASP A 311 -1.46 0.49 -42.38
C ASP A 311 -2.57 0.30 -41.32
N PHE A 312 -2.41 1.10 -40.27
CA PHE A 312 -3.24 1.32 -39.10
C PHE A 312 -4.73 1.60 -39.38
N GLY A 313 -5.61 0.75 -38.82
CA GLY A 313 -7.01 1.07 -38.62
C GLY A 313 -7.20 1.96 -37.39
N LEU A 314 -7.22 3.27 -37.58
CA LEU A 314 -7.86 4.23 -36.68
C LEU A 314 -9.38 3.96 -36.70
N ASN A 315 -9.94 3.64 -35.55
CA ASN A 315 -11.38 3.63 -35.33
C ASN A 315 -11.74 4.98 -34.67
N GLU A 316 -12.16 5.94 -35.48
CA GLU A 316 -13.05 7.02 -35.02
C GLU A 316 -14.47 6.63 -35.39
N GLY A 317 -15.28 6.36 -34.37
CA GLY A 317 -16.73 6.24 -34.50
C GLY A 317 -17.37 7.37 -33.71
N ASP A 318 -17.87 8.37 -34.41
CA ASP A 318 -18.96 9.23 -33.97
C ASP A 318 -20.25 8.67 -34.59
N ASP A 319 -21.17 8.20 -33.74
CA ASP A 319 -22.62 8.38 -33.84
C ASP A 319 -23.31 7.93 -32.53
#